data_AF-A0AAD8YNM6-F1
#
_entry.id   AF-A0AAD8YNM6-F1
#
_cell.length_a   1.000
_cell.length_b   1.000
_cell.length_c   1.000
_cell.angle_alpha   90.00
_cell.angle_beta   90.00
_cell.angle_gamma   90.00
#
_symmetry.space_group_name_H-M   'P 1'
#
loop_
_entity.id
_entity.type
_entity.pdbx_description
1 polymer ?
#
loop_
_entity_poly.entity_id
_entity_poly.type
_entity_poly.pdbx_seq_one_letter_code
_entity_poly.pdbx_strand_id
1 'polypeptide(L)'
;MVHNSWCNNANVVTLACSCSPNLELLALKLRPFYLPREFTSVIINTVYIPPQANMDTALCELHEALTQFQAQHRDAALIVVGDFNSANLKRAVPNLYQHVTFPTRGNRT
;
A
#
# COMPACT_ATOMS: atom_id res chain seq x y z
N MET A 1 -13.66 -10.81 20.86
CA MET A 1 -12.79 -9.97 21.70
C MET A 1 -11.42 -9.92 21.03
N VAL A 2 -10.88 -8.74 20.71
CA VAL A 2 -9.59 -8.61 20.02
C VAL A 2 -8.46 -8.71 21.06
N HIS A 3 -7.45 -9.52 20.79
CA HIS A 3 -6.34 -9.72 21.73
C HIS A 3 -5.34 -8.55 21.64
N ASN A 4 -5.08 -7.85 22.75
CA ASN A 4 -4.27 -6.61 22.75
C ASN A 4 -2.82 -6.81 22.29
N SER A 5 -2.28 -8.03 22.33
CA SER A 5 -0.94 -8.31 21.76
C SER A 5 -0.91 -8.33 20.23
N TRP A 6 -2.06 -8.37 19.55
CA TRP A 6 -2.13 -8.40 18.08
C TRP A 6 -1.85 -7.04 17.45
N CYS A 7 -2.30 -5.95 18.10
CA CYS A 7 -2.05 -4.57 17.69
C CYS A 7 -1.32 -3.81 18.81
N ASN A 8 -0.03 -4.09 18.97
CA ASN A 8 0.86 -3.28 19.81
C ASN A 8 1.57 -2.25 18.93
N ASN A 9 1.61 -0.98 19.36
CA ASN A 9 2.36 0.08 18.67
C ASN A 9 3.84 -0.28 18.45
N ALA A 10 4.43 -1.10 19.32
CA ALA A 10 5.80 -1.60 19.15
C ALA A 10 5.98 -2.46 17.88
N ASN A 11 4.90 -3.04 17.35
CA ASN A 11 4.91 -3.88 16.16
C ASN A 11 4.51 -3.12 14.88
N VAL A 12 4.31 -1.79 14.98
CA VAL A 12 3.93 -0.91 13.87
C VAL A 12 5.08 0.06 13.62
N VAL A 13 5.58 0.07 12.39
CA VAL A 13 6.66 0.98 11.97
C VAL A 13 6.19 1.73 10.72
N THR A 14 6.22 3.06 10.77
CA THR A 14 5.97 3.89 9.59
C THR A 14 7.20 3.84 8.68
N LEU A 15 7.03 3.31 7.46
CA LEU A 15 8.10 3.25 6.45
C LEU A 15 8.17 4.54 5.63
N ALA A 16 7.02 5.09 5.28
CA ALA A 16 6.91 6.35 4.56
C ALA A 16 5.63 7.09 4.93
N CYS A 17 5.74 8.41 4.97
CA CYS A 17 4.62 9.33 5.05
C CYS A 17 4.99 10.50 4.13
N SER A 18 4.44 10.51 2.93
CA SER A 18 4.76 11.50 1.91
C SER A 18 3.50 12.03 1.25
N CYS A 19 3.52 13.31 0.93
CA CYS A 19 2.46 14.01 0.23
C CYS A 19 3.12 14.82 -0.88
N SER A 20 2.89 14.39 -2.13
CA SER A 20 3.24 15.16 -3.33
C SER A 20 1.95 15.66 -3.98
N PRO A 21 2.03 16.62 -4.91
CA PRO A 21 0.86 17.05 -5.70
C PRO A 21 0.20 15.90 -6.49
N ASN A 22 0.93 14.81 -6.72
CA ASN A 22 0.48 13.69 -7.54
C ASN A 22 0.12 12.44 -6.73
N LEU A 23 0.70 12.28 -5.54
CA LEU A 23 0.60 11.06 -4.74
C LEU A 23 0.67 11.38 -3.24
N GLU A 24 -0.34 10.92 -2.51
CA GLU A 24 -0.29 10.81 -1.06
C GLU A 24 -0.08 9.34 -0.69
N LEU A 25 0.99 9.07 0.05
CA LEU A 25 1.39 7.72 0.43
C LEU A 25 1.66 7.65 1.93
N LEU A 26 0.97 6.73 2.59
CA LEU A 26 1.28 6.27 3.93
C LEU A 26 1.60 4.78 3.88
N ALA A 27 2.84 4.41 4.18
CA ALA A 27 3.30 3.04 4.23
C ALA A 27 3.61 2.61 5.66
N LEU A 28 2.94 1.57 6.13
CA LEU A 28 3.09 1.01 7.47
C LEU A 28 3.56 -0.44 7.37
N LYS A 29 4.61 -0.77 8.11
CA LYS A 29 5.04 -2.15 8.35
C LYS A 29 4.46 -2.63 9.67
N LEU A 30 3.79 -3.77 9.61
CA LEU A 30 3.12 -4.42 10.72
C LEU A 30 3.74 -5.80 10.94
N ARG A 31 4.01 -6.14 12.20
CA ARG A 31 4.43 -7.50 12.59
C ARG A 31 3.44 -8.06 13.63
N PRO A 32 2.26 -8.50 13.19
CA PRO A 32 1.30 -9.12 14.11
C PRO A 32 1.90 -10.39 14.72
N PHE A 33 1.44 -10.75 15.92
CA PHE A 33 1.92 -11.94 16.62
C PHE A 33 1.66 -13.24 15.84
N TYR A 34 0.52 -13.31 15.14
CA TYR A 34 0.16 -14.42 14.26
C TYR A 34 0.28 -14.00 12.80
N LEU A 35 1.31 -14.52 12.13
CA LEU A 35 1.53 -14.35 10.70
C LEU A 35 1.85 -15.72 10.09
N PRO A 36 1.39 -16.05 8.86
CA PRO A 36 1.83 -17.26 8.18
C PRO A 36 3.35 -17.35 8.14
N ARG A 37 3.87 -18.57 8.23
CA ARG A 37 5.31 -18.80 8.38
C ARG A 37 6.13 -18.27 7.20
N GLU A 38 5.53 -18.15 6.02
CA GLU A 38 6.20 -17.61 4.84
C GLU A 38 6.47 -16.10 4.92
N PHE A 39 5.74 -15.36 5.76
CA PHE A 39 5.86 -13.91 5.82
C PHE A 39 6.57 -13.44 7.10
N THR A 40 7.43 -12.44 6.96
CA THR A 40 8.15 -11.83 8.08
C THR A 40 7.43 -10.63 8.69
N SER A 41 6.57 -9.99 7.88
CA SER A 41 5.76 -8.82 8.23
C SER A 41 4.71 -8.56 7.13
N VAL A 42 3.80 -7.63 7.38
CA VAL A 42 2.85 -7.10 6.39
C VAL A 42 3.16 -5.63 6.19
N ILE A 43 3.24 -5.18 4.94
CA ILE A 43 3.39 -3.76 4.60
C ILE A 43 2.09 -3.32 3.96
N ILE A 44 1.40 -2.39 4.61
CA ILE A 44 0.17 -1.77 4.11
C ILE A 44 0.52 -0.39 3.58
N ASN A 45 0.24 -0.15 2.31
CA ASN A 45 0.40 1.13 1.65
C ASN A 45 -0.98 1.70 1.38
N THR A 46 -1.29 2.80 2.04
CA THR A 46 -2.49 3.59 1.77
C THR A 46 -2.12 4.67 0.78
N VAL A 47 -2.80 4.67 -0.36
CA VAL A 47 -2.50 5.52 -1.50
C VAL A 47 -3.71 6.38 -1.82
N TYR A 48 -3.48 7.68 -2.02
CA TYR A 48 -4.47 8.58 -2.62
C TYR A 48 -3.82 9.31 -3.80
N ILE A 49 -4.43 9.20 -4.98
CA ILE A 49 -4.00 9.91 -6.19
C ILE A 49 -5.05 10.97 -6.49
N PRO A 50 -4.74 12.27 -6.38
CA PRO A 50 -5.70 13.33 -6.69
C PRO A 50 -6.23 13.25 -8.14
N PRO A 51 -7.51 13.61 -8.40
CA PRO A 51 -8.07 13.57 -9.76
C PRO A 51 -7.32 14.41 -10.79
N GLN A 52 -6.72 15.52 -10.33
CA GLN A 52 -5.89 16.43 -11.14
C GLN A 52 -4.41 16.06 -11.20
N ALA A 53 -3.99 14.94 -10.61
CA ALA A 53 -2.60 14.51 -10.59
C ALA A 53 -2.09 14.14 -11.99
N ASN A 54 -0.79 14.34 -12.22
CA ASN A 54 -0.13 13.70 -13.35
C ASN A 54 -0.03 12.19 -13.08
N MET A 55 -0.81 11.40 -13.81
CA MET A 55 -0.89 9.95 -13.60
C MET A 55 0.44 9.23 -13.80
N ASP A 56 1.23 9.60 -14.80
CA ASP A 56 2.51 8.92 -15.06
C ASP A 56 3.52 9.23 -13.93
N THR A 57 3.55 10.48 -13.43
CA THR A 57 4.37 10.85 -12.27
C THR A 57 3.90 10.15 -11.00
N ALA A 58 2.59 10.13 -10.71
CA ALA A 58 2.03 9.45 -9.54
C ALA A 58 2.36 7.94 -9.53
N LEU A 59 2.24 7.29 -10.70
CA LEU A 59 2.53 5.88 -10.87
C LEU A 59 4.04 5.59 -10.76
N CYS A 60 4.91 6.50 -11.23
CA CYS A 60 6.35 6.39 -11.07
C CYS A 60 6.77 6.50 -9.59
N GLU A 61 6.29 7.53 -8.89
CA GLU A 61 6.55 7.74 -7.45
C GLU A 61 6.08 6.52 -6.64
N LEU A 62 4.89 5.99 -6.96
CA LEU A 62 4.37 4.79 -6.30
C LEU A 62 5.23 3.56 -6.61
N HIS A 63 5.63 3.36 -7.87
CA HIS A 63 6.47 2.21 -8.26
C HIS A 63 7.83 2.23 -7.54
N GLU A 64 8.47 3.39 -7.46
CA GLU A 64 9.75 3.56 -6.77
C GLU A 64 9.63 3.21 -5.29
N ALA A 65 8.60 3.75 -4.61
CA ALA A 65 8.36 3.46 -3.20
C ALA A 65 8.11 1.97 -2.94
N LEU A 66 7.24 1.34 -3.72
CA LEU A 66 6.93 -0.09 -3.57
C LEU A 66 8.16 -0.97 -3.85
N THR A 67 8.96 -0.62 -4.87
CA THR A 67 10.20 -1.34 -5.20
C THR A 67 11.21 -1.22 -4.07
N GLN A 68 11.35 -0.03 -3.47
CA GLN A 68 12.21 0.17 -2.31
C GLN A 68 11.77 -0.70 -1.12
N PHE A 69 10.47 -0.75 -0.82
CA PHE A 69 9.95 -1.59 0.26
C PHE A 69 10.17 -3.08 -0.01
N GLN A 70 9.96 -3.55 -1.24
CA GLN A 70 10.24 -4.94 -1.63
C GLN A 70 11.74 -5.28 -1.50
N ALA A 71 12.63 -4.35 -1.86
CA ALA A 71 14.06 -4.55 -1.73
C ALA A 71 14.51 -4.64 -0.26
N GLN A 72 13.95 -3.80 0.62
CA GLN A 72 14.28 -3.76 2.05
C GLN A 72 13.60 -4.86 2.87
N HIS A 73 12.45 -5.35 2.42
CA HIS A 73 11.60 -6.30 3.15
C HIS A 73 11.11 -7.43 2.22
N ARG A 74 12.06 -8.23 1.71
CA ARG A 74 11.80 -9.25 0.67
C ARG A 74 10.68 -10.24 1.00
N ASP A 75 10.59 -10.67 2.25
CA ASP A 75 9.61 -11.66 2.69
C ASP A 75 8.40 -11.02 3.38
N ALA A 76 8.15 -9.74 3.15
CA ALA A 76 6.95 -9.07 3.66
C ALA A 76 5.79 -9.20 2.67
N ALA A 77 4.60 -9.47 3.19
CA ALA A 77 3.39 -9.39 2.39
C ALA A 77 3.11 -7.92 2.07
N LEU A 78 3.03 -7.56 0.78
CA LEU A 78 2.78 -6.20 0.34
C LEU A 78 1.30 -6.03 -0.02
N ILE A 79 0.63 -5.09 0.64
CA ILE A 79 -0.77 -4.75 0.40
C ILE A 79 -0.79 -3.27 -0.01
N VAL A 80 -1.47 -2.98 -1.12
CA VAL A 80 -1.66 -1.61 -1.62
C VAL A 80 -3.16 -1.36 -1.72
N VAL A 81 -3.63 -0.33 -1.01
CA VAL A 81 -5.05 0.03 -0.89
C VAL A 81 -5.20 1.53 -0.97
N GLY A 82 -6.42 1.99 -1.27
CA GLY A 82 -6.77 3.39 -1.24
C GLY A 82 -7.61 3.81 -2.43
N ASP A 83 -7.55 5.09 -2.77
CA ASP A 83 -8.31 5.68 -3.86
C ASP A 83 -7.35 6.14 -4.96
N PHE A 84 -7.31 5.34 -6.01
CA PHE A 84 -6.43 5.53 -7.16
C PHE A 84 -7.09 6.40 -8.25
N ASN A 85 -8.36 6.82 -8.07
CA ASN A 85 -9.15 7.48 -9.10
C ASN A 85 -9.02 6.78 -10.47
N SER A 86 -8.61 7.50 -11.51
CA SER A 86 -8.48 7.00 -12.89
C SER A 86 -7.18 6.23 -13.15
N ALA A 87 -6.32 6.03 -12.14
CA ALA A 87 -5.01 5.43 -12.33
C ALA A 87 -5.08 3.92 -12.54
N ASN A 88 -4.35 3.41 -13.53
CA ASN A 88 -4.24 1.98 -13.80
C ASN A 88 -2.98 1.38 -13.15
N LEU A 89 -3.17 0.75 -11.98
CA LEU A 89 -2.11 0.13 -11.20
C LEU A 89 -1.34 -0.98 -11.93
N LYS A 90 -1.94 -1.65 -12.93
CA LYS A 90 -1.24 -2.69 -13.70
C LYS A 90 -0.02 -2.14 -14.46
N ARG A 91 0.00 -0.83 -14.76
CA ARG A 91 1.14 -0.17 -15.40
C ARG A 91 2.29 0.08 -14.42
N ALA A 92 1.98 0.42 -13.16
CA ALA A 92 3.00 0.71 -12.15
C ALA A 92 3.54 -0.54 -11.45
N VAL A 93 2.70 -1.54 -11.21
CA VAL A 93 3.08 -2.70 -10.40
C VAL A 93 2.46 -3.97 -11.01
N PRO A 94 3.05 -4.49 -12.10
CA PRO A 94 2.49 -5.64 -12.81
C PRO A 94 2.51 -6.93 -11.97
N ASN A 95 3.38 -6.99 -10.96
CA ASN A 95 3.55 -8.16 -10.09
C ASN A 95 2.51 -8.24 -8.97
N LEU A 96 1.69 -7.20 -8.76
CA LEU A 96 0.64 -7.22 -7.75
C LEU A 96 -0.63 -7.87 -8.28
N TYR A 97 -1.22 -8.73 -7.46
CA TYR A 97 -2.51 -9.34 -7.75
C TYR A 97 -3.65 -8.49 -7.20
N GLN A 98 -4.57 -8.08 -8.09
CA GLN A 98 -5.73 -7.28 -7.72
C GLN A 98 -6.83 -8.18 -7.13
N HIS A 99 -7.08 -8.05 -5.83
CA HIS A 99 -8.14 -8.80 -5.13
C HIS A 99 -9.53 -8.13 -5.23
N VAL A 100 -9.58 -6.80 -5.29
CA VAL A 100 -10.85 -6.05 -5.38
C VAL A 100 -11.02 -5.57 -6.82
N THR A 101 -12.00 -6.15 -7.53
CA THR A 101 -12.26 -5.89 -8.96
C THR A 101 -13.50 -5.06 -9.24
N PHE A 102 -14.22 -4.65 -8.19
CA PHE A 102 -15.42 -3.84 -8.29
C PHE A 102 -15.18 -2.43 -7.74
N PRO A 103 -15.90 -1.40 -8.24
CA PRO A 103 -15.84 -0.05 -7.69
C PRO A 103 -16.31 -0.01 -6.22
N THR A 104 -15.50 0.54 -5.33
CA THR A 104 -15.83 0.67 -3.90
C THR A 104 -16.76 1.85 -3.60
N ARG A 105 -16.87 2.83 -4.52
CA ARG A 105 -17.80 3.96 -4.47
C ARG A 105 -19.20 3.68 -5.06
N GLY A 106 -19.47 2.45 -5.49
CA GLY A 106 -20.72 2.10 -6.18
C GLY A 106 -20.86 2.87 -7.51
N ASN A 107 -22.04 3.48 -7.75
CA ASN A 107 -22.33 4.24 -8.98
C ASN A 107 -21.82 5.69 -8.97
N ARG A 108 -21.06 6.10 -7.95
CA ARG A 108 -20.51 7.45 -7.87
C ARG A 108 -19.13 7.47 -8.52
N THR A 109 -19.10 7.85 -9.80
CA THR A 109 -17.91 8.34 -10.50
C THR A 109 -17.50 9.70 -9.95
#